data_AF-A0A8T2WGA4-F1
#
_entry.id   AF-A0A8T2WGA4-F1
#
_cell.length_a   1.000
_cell.length_b   1.000
_cell.length_c   1.000
_cell.angle_alpha   90.00
_cell.angle_beta   90.00
_cell.angle_gamma   90.00
#
_symmetry.space_group_name_H-M   'P 1'
#
loop_
_entity.id
_entity.type
_entity.pdbx_description
1 polymer ?
#
loop_
_entity_poly.entity_id
_entity_poly.type
_entity_poly.pdbx_seq_one_letter_code
_entity_poly.pdbx_strand_id
1 'polypeptide(L)'
;MKVYKLTAFVSRLYFKGYGKLTGAQKVEWNNRGFSTFHALFVASASLYLLLLSGLFYEDSRDELVVNRTSTLSNSTLGISIGYFLSDLAMILFHFPALGGM
;
A
#
# COMPACT_ATOMS: atom_id res chain seq x y z
N MET A 1 8.86 10.36 -1.56
CA MET A 1 8.48 11.57 -2.35
C MET A 1 8.12 11.29 -3.82
N LYS A 2 8.76 10.36 -4.56
CA LYS A 2 8.43 10.08 -5.97
C LYS A 2 7.04 9.44 -6.18
N VAL A 3 6.63 8.51 -5.32
CA VAL A 3 5.32 7.82 -5.41
C VAL A 3 4.15 8.78 -5.19
N TYR A 4 4.25 9.70 -4.24
CA TYR A 4 3.24 10.75 -4.01
C TYR A 4 3.13 11.75 -5.17
N LYS A 5 4.20 11.97 -5.95
CA LYS A 5 4.12 12.75 -7.19
C LYS A 5 3.30 12.03 -8.27
N LEU A 6 3.37 10.69 -8.32
CA LEU A 6 2.53 9.88 -9.21
C LEU A 6 1.06 9.98 -8.79
N THR A 7 0.76 9.83 -7.50
CA THR A 7 -0.61 10.01 -6.99
C THR A 7 -1.13 11.42 -7.29
N ALA A 8 -0.31 12.46 -7.13
CA ALA A 8 -0.65 13.83 -7.47
C ALA A 8 -0.92 14.02 -8.97
N PHE A 9 -0.10 13.40 -9.83
CA PHE A 9 -0.25 13.45 -11.28
C PHE A 9 -1.55 12.78 -11.73
N VAL A 10 -1.79 11.55 -11.29
CA VAL A 10 -3.03 10.80 -11.56
C VAL A 10 -4.23 11.56 -11.00
N SER A 11 -4.15 12.07 -9.77
CA SER A 11 -5.25 12.81 -9.15
C SER A 11 -5.61 14.08 -9.92
N ARG A 12 -4.61 14.78 -10.46
CA ARG A 12 -4.84 15.97 -11.29
C ARG A 12 -5.55 15.65 -12.60
N LEU A 13 -5.30 14.48 -13.20
CA LEU A 13 -5.91 14.07 -14.46
C LEU A 13 -7.37 13.60 -14.26
N TYR A 14 -7.63 12.81 -13.23
CA TYR A 14 -8.92 12.15 -13.05
C TYR A 14 -9.89 12.91 -12.11
N PHE A 15 -9.37 13.74 -11.19
CA PHE A 15 -10.19 14.45 -10.20
C PHE A 15 -10.10 15.97 -10.36
N LYS A 16 -11.09 16.57 -11.03
CA LYS A 16 -11.19 18.03 -11.21
C LYS A 16 -11.18 18.82 -9.90
N GLY A 17 -11.65 18.21 -8.80
CA GLY A 17 -11.63 18.80 -7.45
C GLY A 17 -10.24 18.90 -6.83
N TYR A 18 -9.28 18.06 -7.25
CA TYR A 18 -7.93 18.02 -6.70
C TYR A 18 -7.19 19.36 -6.87
N GLY A 19 -7.43 20.07 -7.98
CA GLY A 19 -6.84 21.38 -8.23
C GLY A 19 -7.19 22.43 -7.17
N LYS A 20 -8.41 22.34 -6.62
CA LYS A 20 -8.97 23.31 -5.65
C LYS A 20 -8.51 23.07 -4.20
N LEU A 21 -7.87 21.94 -3.92
CA LEU A 21 -7.39 21.60 -2.57
C LEU A 21 -6.21 22.49 -2.15
N THR A 22 -6.14 22.79 -0.86
CA THR A 22 -4.98 23.46 -0.25
C THR A 22 -3.74 22.55 -0.25
N GLY A 23 -2.56 23.10 0.05
CA GLY A 23 -1.32 22.32 0.11
C GLY A 23 -1.42 21.13 1.09
N ALA A 24 -1.94 21.37 2.30
CA ALA A 24 -2.12 20.34 3.32
C ALA A 24 -3.13 19.26 2.86
N GLN A 25 -4.26 19.66 2.28
CA GLN A 25 -5.26 18.72 1.75
C GLN A 25 -4.71 17.88 0.59
N LYS A 26 -3.84 18.45 -0.25
CA LYS A 26 -3.18 17.70 -1.33
C LYS A 26 -2.22 16.66 -0.76
N VAL A 27 -1.48 16.98 0.30
CA VAL A 27 -0.60 16.02 0.99
C VAL A 27 -1.42 14.87 1.56
N GLU A 28 -2.51 15.16 2.28
CA GLU A 28 -3.42 14.14 2.82
C GLU A 28 -4.06 13.28 1.72
N TRP A 29 -4.59 13.91 0.68
CA TRP A 29 -5.20 13.23 -0.46
C TRP A 29 -4.22 12.26 -1.12
N ASN A 30 -3.00 12.72 -1.39
CA ASN A 30 -1.99 11.88 -2.02
C ASN A 30 -1.56 10.72 -1.11
N ASN A 31 -1.55 10.93 0.21
CA ASN A 31 -1.26 9.87 1.16
C ASN A 31 -2.34 8.78 1.11
N ARG A 32 -3.61 9.17 1.24
CA ARG A 32 -4.76 8.25 1.18
C ARG A 32 -4.83 7.48 -0.14
N GLY A 33 -4.54 8.14 -1.26
CA GLY A 33 -4.51 7.48 -2.57
C GLY A 33 -3.47 6.36 -2.65
N PHE A 34 -2.27 6.59 -2.11
CA PHE A 34 -1.23 5.58 -2.08
C PHE A 34 -1.56 4.41 -1.12
N SER A 35 -2.09 4.71 0.06
CA SER A 35 -2.57 3.69 1.02
C SER A 35 -3.66 2.80 0.44
N THR A 36 -4.59 3.39 -0.30
CA THR A 36 -5.69 2.65 -0.95
C THR A 36 -5.16 1.68 -2.00
N PHE A 37 -4.23 2.14 -2.85
CA PHE A 37 -3.58 1.27 -3.84
C PHE A 37 -2.84 0.10 -3.17
N HIS A 38 -2.08 0.38 -2.12
CA HIS A 38 -1.37 -0.64 -1.35
C HIS A 38 -2.34 -1.68 -0.76
N ALA A 39 -3.42 -1.24 -0.13
CA ALA A 39 -4.43 -2.12 0.45
C ALA A 39 -5.07 -3.04 -0.61
N LEU A 40 -5.46 -2.50 -1.76
CA LEU A 40 -6.03 -3.29 -2.85
C LEU A 40 -5.03 -4.32 -3.39
N PHE A 41 -3.77 -3.94 -3.55
CA PHE A 41 -2.71 -4.85 -4.00
C PHE A 41 -2.51 -6.01 -3.00
N VAL A 42 -2.30 -5.70 -1.72
CA VAL A 42 -2.05 -6.72 -0.68
C VAL A 42 -3.27 -7.61 -0.47
N ALA A 43 -4.48 -7.06 -0.49
CA ALA A 43 -5.71 -7.85 -0.39
C ALA A 43 -5.84 -8.84 -1.56
N SER A 44 -5.62 -8.36 -2.79
CA SER A 44 -5.69 -9.21 -3.99
C SER A 44 -4.61 -10.30 -3.98
N ALA A 45 -3.37 -9.95 -3.63
CA ALA A 45 -2.27 -10.90 -3.53
C ALA A 45 -2.54 -11.94 -2.43
N SER A 46 -3.04 -11.51 -1.27
CA SER A 46 -3.41 -12.40 -0.16
C SER A 46 -4.53 -13.35 -0.55
N LEU A 47 -5.59 -12.86 -1.21
CA LEU A 47 -6.69 -13.69 -1.70
C LEU A 47 -6.21 -14.72 -2.73
N TYR A 48 -5.36 -14.30 -3.67
CA TYR A 48 -4.76 -15.22 -4.63
C TYR A 48 -3.92 -16.30 -3.93
N LEU A 49 -3.04 -15.91 -3.01
CA LEU A 49 -2.18 -16.83 -2.28
C LEU A 49 -3.01 -17.83 -1.45
N LEU A 50 -4.04 -17.36 -0.76
CA LEU A 50 -4.87 -18.17 0.12
C LEU A 50 -5.81 -19.11 -0.64
N LEU A 51 -6.46 -18.63 -1.70
CA LEU A 51 -7.56 -19.34 -2.35
C LEU A 51 -7.15 -20.05 -3.65
N LEU A 52 -6.19 -19.51 -4.39
CA LEU A 52 -5.92 -19.92 -5.78
C LEU A 52 -4.54 -20.53 -5.97
N SER A 53 -3.55 -20.15 -5.18
CA SER A 53 -2.15 -20.55 -5.42
C SER A 53 -1.82 -21.99 -5.02
N GLY A 54 -2.67 -22.62 -4.18
CA GLY A 54 -2.39 -23.91 -3.57
C GLY A 54 -1.25 -23.91 -2.53
N LEU A 55 -0.59 -22.77 -2.29
CA LEU A 55 0.59 -22.65 -1.41
C LEU A 55 0.30 -23.05 0.05
N PHE A 56 -0.94 -22.85 0.49
CA PHE A 56 -1.38 -23.11 1.86
C PHE A 56 -2.30 -24.34 1.99
N TYR A 57 -2.38 -25.19 0.96
CA TYR A 57 -3.19 -26.40 1.02
C TYR A 57 -2.63 -27.41 2.04
N GLU A 58 -3.52 -28.05 2.80
CA GLU A 58 -3.16 -28.84 3.99
C GLU A 58 -2.29 -30.06 3.66
N ASP A 59 -2.51 -30.65 2.49
CA ASP A 59 -1.84 -31.88 2.02
C ASP A 59 -0.51 -31.62 1.27
N SER A 60 -0.09 -30.35 1.17
CA SER A 60 0.98 -29.99 0.22
C SER A 60 2.40 -30.18 0.73
N ARG A 61 2.65 -30.08 2.06
CA ARG A 61 4.01 -30.15 2.68
C ARG A 61 3.95 -30.43 4.19
N ASP A 62 4.87 -31.24 4.72
CA ASP A 62 5.13 -31.45 6.17
C ASP A 62 5.68 -30.21 6.90
N GLU A 63 5.63 -29.04 6.27
CA GLU A 63 6.20 -27.80 6.77
C GLU A 63 5.12 -26.90 7.41
N LEU A 64 5.48 -26.24 8.53
CA LEU A 64 4.62 -25.27 9.21
C LEU A 64 4.13 -24.20 8.23
N VAL A 65 2.84 -23.86 8.31
CA VAL A 65 2.16 -22.88 7.44
C VAL A 65 2.92 -21.54 7.38
N VAL A 66 3.53 -21.11 8.48
CA VAL A 66 4.30 -19.85 8.57
C VAL A 66 5.61 -19.85 7.77
N ASN A 67 6.19 -21.02 7.50
CA ASN A 67 7.43 -21.15 6.72
C ASN A 67 7.15 -21.30 5.22
N ARG A 68 5.89 -21.55 4.83
CA ARG A 68 5.49 -21.70 3.44
C ARG A 68 5.53 -20.34 2.74
N THR A 69 6.49 -20.18 1.83
CA THR A 69 6.67 -18.94 1.08
C THR A 69 6.74 -19.20 -0.42
N SER A 70 6.45 -18.16 -1.19
CA SER A 70 6.65 -18.11 -2.64
C SER A 70 7.29 -16.76 -3.01
N THR A 71 7.77 -16.64 -4.24
CA THR A 71 8.24 -15.34 -4.75
C THR A 71 7.17 -14.27 -4.61
N LEU A 72 5.90 -14.59 -4.89
CA LEU A 72 4.80 -13.64 -4.76
C LEU A 72 4.54 -13.23 -3.31
N SER A 73 4.56 -14.17 -2.35
CA SER A 73 4.37 -13.83 -0.92
C SER A 73 5.52 -12.98 -0.38
N ASN A 74 6.76 -13.32 -0.72
CA ASN A 74 7.94 -12.56 -0.31
C ASN A 74 7.96 -11.16 -0.94
N SER A 75 7.61 -11.03 -2.22
CA SER A 75 7.46 -9.74 -2.88
C SER A 75 6.34 -8.91 -2.25
N THR A 76 5.19 -9.51 -1.94
CA THR A 76 4.07 -8.83 -1.27
C THR A 76 4.50 -8.31 0.10
N LEU A 77 5.18 -9.13 0.90
CA LEU A 77 5.72 -8.73 2.20
C LEU A 77 6.71 -7.57 2.07
N GLY A 78 7.65 -7.64 1.12
CA GLY A 78 8.61 -6.58 0.87
C GLY A 78 7.95 -5.25 0.47
N ILE A 79 6.93 -5.32 -0.40
CA ILE A 79 6.12 -4.15 -0.77
C ILE A 79 5.41 -3.56 0.46
N SER A 80 4.84 -4.39 1.33
CA SER A 80 4.18 -3.96 2.56
C SER A 80 5.12 -3.28 3.55
N ILE A 81 6.32 -3.81 3.75
CA ILE A 81 7.34 -3.18 4.59
C ILE A 81 7.75 -1.82 3.99
N GLY A 82 7.98 -1.76 2.68
CA GLY A 82 8.33 -0.52 1.99
C GLY A 82 7.23 0.54 2.08
N TYR A 83 5.97 0.14 1.95
CA TYR A 83 4.81 1.01 2.17
C TYR A 83 4.79 1.52 3.61
N PHE A 84 4.87 0.63 4.60
CA PHE A 84 4.82 1.00 6.02
C PHE A 84 5.88 2.05 6.38
N LEU A 85 7.13 1.84 5.96
CA LEU A 85 8.22 2.80 6.18
C LEU A 85 7.97 4.13 5.48
N SER A 86 7.40 4.11 4.28
CA SER A 86 7.08 5.32 3.52
C SER A 86 5.98 6.13 4.18
N ASP A 87 4.93 5.46 4.67
CA ASP A 87 3.80 6.07 5.36
C ASP A 87 4.24 6.66 6.71
N LEU A 88 5.06 5.93 7.46
CA LEU A 88 5.70 6.43 8.69
C LEU A 88 6.53 7.69 8.43
N ALA A 89 7.38 7.68 7.39
CA ALA A 89 8.18 8.85 7.04
C ALA A 89 7.31 10.04 6.64
N MET A 90 6.19 9.82 5.93
CA MET A 90 5.24 10.89 5.59
C MET A 90 4.59 11.50 6.83
N ILE A 91 4.16 10.69 7.79
CA ILE A 91 3.59 11.18 9.05
C ILE A 91 4.62 12.03 9.80
N LEU A 92 5.86 11.57 9.91
CA LEU A 92 6.94 12.31 10.60
C LEU A 92 7.28 13.63 9.90
N PHE A 93 7.31 13.67 8.57
CA PHE A 93 7.70 14.89 7.82
C PHE A 93 6.55 15.89 7.62
N HIS A 94 5.31 15.44 7.65
CA HIS A 94 4.14 16.28 7.39
C HIS A 94 3.23 16.41 8.61
N PHE A 95 3.72 16.12 9.81
CA PHE A 95 3.03 16.46 11.04
C PHE A 95 2.84 17.99 11.16
N PRO A 96 1.66 18.51 11.54
CA PRO A 96 0.43 17.80 11.95
C PRO A 96 -0.53 17.45 10.80
N ALA A 97 -0.27 17.88 9.56
CA ALA A 97 -1.17 17.68 8.42
C ALA A 97 -1.54 16.20 8.13
N LEU A 98 -0.69 15.24 8.51
CA LEU A 98 -0.97 13.79 8.42
C LEU A 98 -1.11 13.08 9.79
N GLY A 99 -1.04 13.81 10.91
CA GLY A 99 -0.98 13.25 12.27
C GLY A 99 -2.15 13.61 13.18
N GLY A 100 -3.10 14.42 12.69
CA GLY A 100 -4.22 14.93 13.49
C GLY A 100 -3.84 16.12 14.37
N MET A 101 -4.87 16.87 14.80
CA MET A 101 -4.83 17.75 15.97
C MET A 101 -5.64 17.11 17.08
#